data_AF-A0A9P5D5K8-F1
#
_entry.id   AF-A0A9P5D5K8-F1
#
_cell.length_a   1.000
_cell.length_b   1.000
_cell.length_c   1.000
_cell.angle_alpha   90.00
_cell.angle_beta   90.00
_cell.angle_gamma   90.00
#
_symmetry.space_group_name_H-M   'P 1'
#
loop_
_entity.id
_entity.type
_entity.pdbx_description
1 polymer ?
#
loop_
_entity_poly.entity_id
_entity_poly.type
_entity_poly.pdbx_seq_one_letter_code
_entity_poly.pdbx_strand_id
1 'polypeptide(L)'
;MVLGRTSDRIDEVPAEDANPAVIDPSAPEQSLAEIARDGAQALINQLLTACPLATTKDGVLISLPEPTTRIPREKPVPEAKPPTKWERFAAKKGIKPKTREQRRNLAFDDQSGEWKRKWGYGGLNKKGQDDPIVEIDMKAERERKAGTSVHRDSRRERKENLRRNERKMKKNARQAMDGKK
;
A
#
# COMPACT_ATOMS: atom_id res chain seq x y z
N MET A 1 -14.39 -4.61 3.62
CA MET A 1 -13.22 -5.10 4.37
C MET A 1 -12.04 -4.17 4.14
N VAL A 2 -11.91 -3.11 4.95
CA VAL A 2 -10.72 -2.25 4.93
C VAL A 2 -9.84 -2.73 6.07
N LEU A 3 -8.83 -3.53 5.75
CA LEU A 3 -7.74 -3.84 6.67
C LEU A 3 -6.83 -2.62 6.73
N GLY A 4 -7.25 -1.60 7.48
CA GLY A 4 -6.39 -0.52 7.92
C GLY A 4 -5.55 -1.02 9.08
N ARG A 5 -4.40 -1.63 8.81
CA ARG A 5 -3.34 -1.76 9.81
C ARG A 5 -2.80 -0.36 10.08
N THR A 6 -3.32 0.32 11.09
CA THR A 6 -2.62 1.44 11.70
C THR A 6 -1.62 0.84 12.68
N SER A 7 -0.34 0.87 12.27
CA SER A 7 0.77 0.99 13.22
C SER A 7 0.43 2.12 14.18
N ASP A 8 0.76 1.92 15.46
CA ASP A 8 0.58 2.88 16.56
C ASP A 8 -0.79 2.75 17.26
N ARG A 9 -1.15 1.51 17.63
CA ARG A 9 -2.06 1.28 18.77
C ARG A 9 -1.26 1.54 20.05
N ILE A 10 -1.52 2.67 20.69
CA ILE A 10 -1.16 2.86 22.09
C ILE A 10 -2.35 2.29 22.87
N ASP A 11 -2.21 1.08 23.38
CA ASP A 11 -3.22 0.46 24.22
C ASP A 11 -3.09 1.11 25.62
N GLU A 12 -3.91 2.11 25.89
CA GLU A 12 -3.98 2.75 27.20
C GLU A 12 -4.93 1.97 28.12
N VAL A 13 -4.54 1.79 29.38
CA VAL A 13 -5.41 1.26 30.43
C VAL A 13 -5.48 2.29 31.57
N PRO A 14 -6.22 3.38 31.41
CA PRO A 14 -6.38 4.37 32.47
C PRO A 14 -7.37 3.89 33.54
N ALA A 15 -7.10 4.22 34.80
CA ALA A 15 -8.09 4.23 35.87
C ALA A 15 -8.35 5.69 36.23
N GLU A 16 -9.59 6.14 36.09
CA GLU A 16 -10.01 7.49 36.47
C GLU A 16 -10.70 7.42 37.84
N ASP A 17 -10.10 8.04 38.85
CA ASP A 17 -10.72 8.23 40.15
C ASP A 17 -11.28 9.65 40.26
N ALA A 18 -12.60 9.75 40.46
CA ALA A 18 -13.31 11.03 40.65
C ALA A 18 -13.44 11.43 42.13
N ASN A 19 -12.94 10.60 43.05
CA ASN A 19 -12.98 10.89 44.48
C ASN A 19 -12.02 12.04 44.84
N PRO A 20 -12.36 12.87 45.85
CA PRO A 20 -11.48 13.96 46.27
C PRO A 20 -10.18 13.41 46.89
N ALA A 21 -9.04 13.90 46.42
CA ALA A 21 -7.75 13.54 46.98
C ALA A 21 -7.57 14.16 48.37
N VAL A 22 -7.58 13.31 49.41
CA VAL A 22 -7.26 13.71 50.79
C VAL A 22 -5.77 13.51 50.99
N ILE A 23 -5.01 14.61 51.11
CA ILE A 23 -3.56 14.59 51.25
C ILE A 23 -3.21 15.17 52.62
N ASP A 24 -2.52 14.40 53.46
CA ASP A 24 -1.96 14.90 54.72
C ASP A 24 -0.68 15.71 54.42
N PRO A 25 -0.65 17.03 54.73
CA PRO A 25 0.53 17.85 54.51
C PRO A 25 1.75 17.42 55.34
N SER A 26 1.54 16.67 56.44
CA SER A 26 2.65 16.16 57.27
C SER A 26 3.35 14.95 56.66
N ALA A 27 2.69 14.20 55.77
CA ALA A 27 3.21 12.98 55.15
C ALA A 27 2.65 12.78 53.72
N PRO A 28 2.93 13.71 52.79
CA PRO A 28 2.27 13.74 51.48
C PRO A 28 2.55 12.47 50.65
N GLU A 29 3.77 11.94 50.69
CA GLU A 29 4.16 10.72 49.95
C GLU A 29 3.35 9.50 50.38
N GLN A 30 3.03 9.39 51.67
CA GLN A 30 2.29 8.26 52.18
C GLN A 30 0.82 8.32 51.74
N SER A 31 0.18 9.49 51.84
CA SER A 31 -1.19 9.67 51.33
C SER A 31 -1.29 9.42 49.82
N LEU A 32 -0.31 9.90 49.04
CA LEU A 32 -0.27 9.67 47.60
C LEU A 32 -0.06 8.19 47.25
N ALA A 33 0.80 7.49 48.00
CA ALA A 33 1.03 6.06 47.79
C ALA A 33 -0.21 5.22 48.11
N GLU A 34 -0.98 5.56 49.15
CA GLU A 34 -2.23 4.90 49.50
C GLU A 34 -3.30 5.07 48.40
N ILE A 35 -3.49 6.29 47.91
CA ILE A 35 -4.41 6.59 46.80
C ILE A 35 -3.99 5.84 45.52
N ALA A 36 -2.71 5.89 45.17
CA ALA A 36 -2.19 5.20 43.99
C ALA A 36 -2.33 3.68 44.09
N ARG A 37 -2.12 3.10 45.28
CA ARG A 37 -2.30 1.67 45.55
C ARG A 37 -3.76 1.26 45.31
N ASP A 38 -4.70 2.03 45.84
CA ASP A 38 -6.13 1.71 45.73
C ASP A 38 -6.61 1.82 44.27
N GLY A 39 -6.14 2.83 43.53
CA GLY A 39 -6.37 2.96 42.09
C GLY A 39 -5.77 1.81 41.26
N ALA A 40 -4.52 1.43 41.55
CA ALA A 40 -3.85 0.31 40.87
C ALA A 40 -4.55 -1.03 41.16
N GLN A 41 -5.03 -1.23 42.39
CA GLN A 41 -5.78 -2.43 42.76
C GLN A 41 -7.09 -2.53 41.97
N ALA A 42 -7.84 -1.44 41.84
CA ALA A 42 -9.05 -1.39 41.03
C ALA A 42 -8.77 -1.71 39.56
N LEU A 43 -7.69 -1.16 39.01
CA LEU A 43 -7.26 -1.41 37.63
C LEU A 43 -6.93 -2.88 37.37
N ILE A 44 -6.16 -3.52 38.26
CA ILE A 44 -5.80 -4.93 38.15
C ILE A 44 -7.05 -5.81 38.24
N ASN A 45 -7.97 -5.49 39.17
CA ASN A 45 -9.23 -6.23 39.31
C ASN A 45 -10.06 -6.16 38.03
N GLN A 46 -10.13 -5.00 37.36
CA GLN A 46 -10.81 -4.84 36.09
C GLN A 46 -10.13 -5.64 34.97
N LEU A 47 -8.80 -5.58 34.86
CA LEU A 47 -8.05 -6.31 33.84
C LEU A 47 -8.23 -7.83 33.95
N LEU A 48 -8.14 -8.39 35.16
CA LEU A 48 -8.22 -9.83 35.38
C LEU A 48 -9.65 -10.37 35.33
N THR A 49 -10.66 -9.53 35.61
CA THR A 49 -12.06 -9.96 35.66
C THR A 49 -12.81 -9.72 34.35
N ALA A 50 -12.56 -8.59 33.68
CA ALA A 50 -13.33 -8.18 32.50
C ALA A 50 -12.68 -8.59 31.17
N CYS A 51 -11.37 -8.82 31.12
CA CYS A 51 -10.66 -9.11 29.88
C CYS A 51 -10.43 -10.62 29.68
N PRO A 52 -10.60 -11.15 28.46
CA PRO A 52 -10.39 -12.57 28.20
C PRO A 52 -8.90 -12.92 28.20
N LEU A 53 -8.57 -14.02 28.87
CA LEU A 53 -7.23 -14.59 28.95
C LEU A 53 -6.98 -15.57 27.80
N ALA A 54 -5.86 -15.42 27.10
CA ALA A 54 -5.41 -16.30 26.04
C ALA A 54 -4.08 -16.97 26.44
N THR A 55 -4.12 -18.27 26.67
CA THR A 55 -2.90 -19.05 26.92
C THR A 55 -2.27 -19.48 25.60
N THR A 56 -1.08 -18.95 25.31
CA THR A 56 -0.26 -19.30 24.16
C THR A 56 0.97 -20.08 24.65
N LYS A 57 1.68 -20.76 23.74
CA LYS A 57 2.94 -21.46 24.07
C LYS A 57 3.98 -20.55 24.75
N ASP A 58 3.92 -19.25 24.46
CA ASP A 58 4.84 -18.23 24.97
C ASP A 58 4.39 -17.61 26.31
N GLY A 59 3.18 -17.92 26.81
CA GLY A 59 2.65 -17.40 28.07
C GLY A 59 1.15 -17.08 28.07
N VAL A 60 0.69 -16.48 29.18
CA VAL A 60 -0.70 -16.02 29.33
C VAL A 60 -0.79 -14.55 28.92
N LEU A 61 -1.65 -14.26 27.95
CA LEU A 61 -1.87 -12.92 27.41
C LEU A 61 -3.30 -12.45 27.76
N ILE A 62 -3.46 -11.15 27.99
CA ILE A 62 -4.77 -10.50 28.19
C ILE A 62 -5.14 -9.76 26.90
N SER A 63 -6.36 -9.96 26.38
CA SER A 63 -6.87 -9.11 25.29
C SER A 63 -7.48 -7.84 25.86
N LEU A 64 -6.84 -6.69 25.59
CA LEU A 64 -7.36 -5.39 26.01
C LEU A 64 -8.53 -4.94 25.14
N PRO A 65 -9.50 -4.19 25.70
CA PRO A 65 -10.56 -3.55 24.93
C PRO A 65 -10.02 -2.42 24.06
N GLU A 66 -10.81 -1.95 23.10
CA GLU A 66 -10.44 -0.79 22.29
C GLU A 66 -10.36 0.49 23.15
N PRO A 67 -9.35 1.33 22.96
CA PRO A 67 -9.20 2.56 23.74
C PRO A 67 -10.36 3.54 23.47
N THR A 68 -10.92 4.09 24.54
CA THR A 68 -12.05 5.04 24.49
C THR A 68 -11.59 6.50 24.43
N THR A 69 -10.37 6.78 24.89
CA THR A 69 -9.76 8.12 24.92
C THR A 69 -9.42 8.57 23.49
N ARG A 70 -10.01 9.69 23.05
CA ARG A 70 -9.77 10.24 21.70
C ARG A 70 -8.50 11.08 21.70
N ILE A 71 -7.40 10.49 21.24
CA ILE A 71 -6.12 11.18 21.11
C ILE A 71 -6.01 11.80 19.70
N PRO A 72 -5.54 13.06 19.56
CA PRO A 72 -5.31 13.65 18.25
C PRO A 72 -4.25 12.86 17.47
N ARG A 73 -4.49 12.65 16.18
CA ARG A 73 -3.52 11.99 15.30
C ARG A 73 -2.34 12.92 15.02
N GLU A 74 -1.12 12.38 15.02
CA GLU A 74 0.07 13.11 14.56
C GLU A 74 -0.06 13.51 13.08
N LYS A 75 -0.53 12.58 12.24
CA LYS A 75 -0.63 12.75 10.79
C LYS A 75 -2.10 12.78 10.35
N PRO A 76 -2.45 13.67 9.40
CA PRO A 76 -3.77 13.68 8.81
C PRO A 76 -4.07 12.33 8.17
N VAL A 77 -5.34 11.99 8.10
CA VAL A 77 -5.78 10.79 7.42
C VAL A 77 -5.29 10.87 5.95
N PRO A 78 -4.68 9.80 5.41
CA PRO A 78 -4.26 9.80 4.02
C PRO A 78 -5.44 10.11 3.11
N GLU A 79 -5.36 11.22 2.38
CA GLU A 79 -6.40 11.61 1.43
C GLU A 79 -6.56 10.57 0.32
N ALA A 80 -7.80 10.41 -0.14
CA ALA A 80 -8.10 9.57 -1.28
C ALA A 80 -7.31 10.07 -2.51
N LYS A 81 -6.61 9.16 -3.19
CA LYS A 81 -5.83 9.52 -4.38
C LYS A 81 -6.78 10.06 -5.45
N PRO A 82 -6.51 11.24 -6.04
CA PRO A 82 -7.37 11.77 -7.08
C PRO A 82 -7.33 10.86 -8.32
N PRO A 83 -8.47 10.65 -9.01
CA PRO A 83 -8.52 9.76 -10.15
C PRO A 83 -7.69 10.32 -11.30
N THR A 84 -6.85 9.47 -11.86
CA THR A 84 -6.03 9.77 -13.04
C THR A 84 -6.91 10.02 -14.27
N LYS A 85 -6.38 10.71 -15.28
CA LYS A 85 -7.12 10.97 -16.53
C LYS A 85 -7.64 9.68 -17.20
N TRP A 86 -6.88 8.58 -17.10
CA TRP A 86 -7.32 7.28 -17.61
C TRP A 86 -8.47 6.70 -16.79
N GLU A 87 -8.43 6.77 -15.46
CA GLU A 87 -9.54 6.30 -14.61
C GLU A 87 -10.81 7.11 -14.84
N ARG A 88 -10.70 8.44 -15.00
CA ARG A 88 -11.84 9.30 -15.39
C ARG A 88 -12.43 8.87 -16.75
N PHE A 89 -11.57 8.57 -17.72
CA PHE A 89 -12.00 8.08 -19.03
C PHE A 89 -12.63 6.68 -18.94
N ALA A 90 -12.01 5.76 -18.21
CA ALA A 90 -12.48 4.40 -18.02
C ALA A 90 -13.84 4.38 -17.32
N ALA A 91 -14.03 5.20 -16.29
CA ALA A 91 -15.30 5.38 -15.61
C ALA A 91 -16.37 5.92 -16.58
N LYS A 92 -16.06 6.97 -17.36
CA LYS A 92 -17.00 7.54 -18.34
C LYS A 92 -17.37 6.55 -19.45
N LYS A 93 -16.47 5.66 -19.84
CA LYS A 93 -16.68 4.65 -20.88
C LYS A 93 -17.17 3.30 -20.35
N GLY A 94 -17.30 3.13 -19.04
CA GLY A 94 -17.67 1.86 -18.43
C GLY A 94 -16.62 0.75 -18.62
N ILE A 95 -15.35 1.10 -18.82
CA ILE A 95 -14.26 0.14 -19.00
C ILE A 95 -13.93 -0.45 -17.63
N LYS A 96 -14.30 -1.72 -17.43
CA LYS A 96 -14.02 -2.45 -16.19
C LYS A 96 -12.52 -2.77 -16.08
N PRO A 97 -11.94 -2.76 -14.87
CA PRO A 97 -10.56 -3.18 -14.66
C PRO A 97 -10.38 -4.65 -15.04
N LYS A 98 -9.19 -4.98 -15.55
CA LYS A 98 -8.84 -6.36 -15.91
C LYS A 98 -8.88 -7.28 -14.69
N THR A 99 -9.36 -8.51 -14.89
CA THR A 99 -9.43 -9.51 -13.82
C THR A 99 -8.03 -9.92 -13.34
N ARG A 100 -7.95 -10.59 -12.18
CA ARG A 100 -6.66 -11.08 -11.63
C ARG A 100 -5.93 -11.99 -12.61
N GLU A 101 -6.66 -12.86 -13.28
CA GLU A 101 -6.13 -13.81 -14.27
C GLU A 101 -5.58 -13.10 -15.51
N GLN A 102 -6.31 -12.12 -16.04
CA GLN A 102 -5.85 -11.32 -17.18
C GLN A 102 -4.56 -10.54 -16.88
N ARG A 103 -4.37 -10.13 -15.62
CA ARG A 103 -3.14 -9.46 -15.14
C ARG A 103 -1.97 -10.41 -14.90
N ARG A 104 -2.19 -11.73 -14.90
CA ARG A 104 -1.12 -12.72 -14.69
C ARG A 104 -0.05 -12.58 -15.77
N ASN A 105 1.21 -12.64 -15.35
CA ASN A 105 2.39 -12.56 -16.21
C ASN A 105 2.70 -13.92 -16.88
N LEU A 106 1.69 -14.58 -17.41
CA LEU A 106 1.86 -15.81 -18.16
C LEU A 106 0.96 -15.77 -19.40
N ALA A 107 1.52 -16.14 -20.53
CA ALA A 107 0.84 -16.26 -21.81
C ALA A 107 1.39 -17.50 -22.52
N PHE A 108 0.50 -18.22 -23.18
CA PHE A 108 0.86 -19.40 -23.94
C PHE A 108 1.48 -18.98 -25.27
N ASP A 109 2.62 -19.56 -25.62
CA ASP A 109 3.32 -19.32 -26.88
C ASP A 109 3.05 -20.49 -27.83
N ASP A 110 2.15 -20.30 -28.81
CA ASP A 110 1.69 -21.35 -29.72
C ASP A 110 2.83 -21.98 -30.53
N GLN A 111 3.92 -21.24 -30.77
CA GLN A 111 5.07 -21.73 -31.52
C GLN A 111 5.97 -22.69 -30.73
N SER A 112 6.08 -22.51 -29.42
CA SER A 112 6.91 -23.39 -28.57
C SER A 112 6.07 -24.36 -27.73
N GLY A 113 4.74 -24.23 -27.72
CA GLY A 113 3.86 -25.05 -26.89
C GLY A 113 4.04 -24.83 -25.38
N GLU A 114 4.70 -23.74 -24.99
CA GLU A 114 5.09 -23.48 -23.59
C GLU A 114 4.47 -22.20 -23.06
N TRP A 115 4.23 -22.18 -21.75
CA TRP A 115 3.79 -20.98 -21.06
C TRP A 115 4.97 -20.04 -20.78
N LYS A 116 5.04 -18.94 -21.55
CA LYS A 116 6.06 -17.91 -21.38
C LYS A 116 5.53 -16.69 -20.64
N ARG A 117 6.44 -15.92 -20.07
CA ARG A 117 6.09 -14.66 -19.38
C ARG A 117 5.72 -13.59 -20.41
N LYS A 118 4.73 -12.75 -20.11
CA LYS A 118 4.37 -11.60 -20.97
C LYS A 118 5.47 -10.53 -20.98
N TRP A 119 6.13 -10.36 -19.84
CA TRP A 119 7.24 -9.41 -19.64
C TRP A 119 8.24 -9.97 -18.61
N GLY A 120 9.49 -9.48 -18.64
CA GLY A 120 10.58 -9.94 -17.77
C GLY A 120 11.62 -10.78 -18.53
N TYR A 121 12.31 -11.67 -17.83
CA TYR A 121 13.25 -12.61 -18.45
C TYR A 121 12.51 -13.56 -19.40
N GLY A 122 13.02 -13.71 -20.64
CA GLY A 122 12.35 -14.49 -21.69
C GLY A 122 10.96 -13.97 -22.07
N GLY A 123 10.67 -12.69 -21.83
CA GLY A 123 9.35 -12.11 -22.05
C GLY A 123 8.96 -12.06 -23.53
N LEU A 124 7.70 -12.39 -23.83
CA LEU A 124 7.14 -12.33 -25.20
C LEU A 124 7.23 -10.93 -25.83
N ASN A 125 7.35 -9.88 -25.02
CA ASN A 125 7.53 -8.50 -25.48
C ASN A 125 8.86 -8.24 -26.23
N LYS A 126 9.81 -9.19 -26.21
CA LYS A 126 11.08 -9.14 -26.96
C LYS A 126 11.19 -10.21 -28.04
N LYS A 127 10.14 -11.01 -28.26
CA LYS A 127 10.09 -12.02 -29.33
C LYS A 127 10.37 -11.34 -30.68
N GLY A 128 11.25 -11.90 -31.50
CA GLY A 128 11.66 -11.30 -32.78
C GLY A 128 12.84 -10.33 -32.71
N GLN A 129 13.32 -9.94 -31.52
CA GLN A 129 14.46 -9.02 -31.40
C GLN A 129 15.81 -9.72 -31.55
N ASP A 130 15.91 -10.94 -31.01
CA ASP A 130 17.13 -11.75 -30.98
C ASP A 130 17.18 -12.75 -32.16
N ASP A 131 16.20 -12.66 -33.07
CA ASP A 131 16.13 -13.53 -34.25
C ASP A 131 17.29 -13.17 -35.20
N PRO A 132 18.06 -14.17 -35.68
CA PRO A 132 19.23 -13.94 -36.53
C PRO A 132 18.86 -13.45 -37.94
N ILE A 133 17.62 -13.68 -38.37
CA ILE A 133 17.11 -13.30 -39.69
C ILE A 133 15.75 -12.61 -39.48
N VAL A 134 15.59 -11.42 -40.06
CA VAL A 134 14.32 -10.69 -40.04
C VAL A 134 13.93 -10.41 -41.49
N GLU A 135 12.71 -10.79 -41.86
CA GLU A 135 12.16 -10.51 -43.17
C GLU A 135 11.87 -9.01 -43.32
N ILE A 136 12.39 -8.40 -44.38
CA ILE A 136 12.26 -6.97 -44.64
C ILE A 136 11.62 -6.78 -46.01
N ASP A 137 10.63 -5.92 -46.09
CA ASP A 137 10.12 -5.41 -47.37
C ASP A 137 11.17 -4.45 -47.98
N MET A 138 11.68 -4.82 -49.15
CA MET A 138 12.70 -4.07 -49.89
C MET A 138 12.26 -2.64 -50.22
N LYS A 139 10.96 -2.38 -50.34
CA LYS A 139 10.43 -1.02 -50.55
C LYS A 139 10.56 -0.17 -49.28
N ALA A 140 10.24 -0.74 -48.13
CA ALA A 140 10.33 -0.08 -46.83
C ALA A 140 11.78 0.20 -46.40
N GLU A 141 12.73 -0.65 -46.79
CA GLU A 141 14.16 -0.41 -46.56
C GLU A 141 14.68 0.77 -47.39
N ARG A 142 14.26 0.89 -48.64
CA ARG A 142 14.71 1.95 -49.55
C ARG A 142 14.25 3.36 -49.11
N GLU A 143 13.14 3.44 -48.40
CA GLU A 143 12.58 4.69 -47.85
C GLU A 143 13.12 5.02 -46.43
N ARG A 144 13.96 4.15 -45.85
CA ARG A 144 14.46 4.31 -44.47
C ARG A 144 15.48 5.45 -44.36
N LYS A 145 15.42 6.21 -43.26
CA LYS A 145 16.42 7.24 -42.94
C LYS A 145 17.78 6.61 -42.62
N ALA A 146 18.84 7.20 -43.18
CA ALA A 146 20.22 6.79 -42.94
C ALA A 146 20.52 6.66 -41.43
N GLY A 147 21.08 5.51 -41.03
CA GLY A 147 21.48 5.23 -39.64
C GLY A 147 20.41 4.58 -38.74
N THR A 148 19.27 4.15 -39.28
CA THR A 148 18.29 3.31 -38.55
C THR A 148 18.39 1.84 -38.97
N SER A 149 18.11 0.92 -38.06
CA SER A 149 18.09 -0.52 -38.34
C SER A 149 16.82 -1.16 -37.79
N VAL A 150 16.31 -2.16 -38.49
CA VAL A 150 15.05 -2.87 -38.18
C VAL A 150 15.04 -3.37 -36.73
N HIS A 151 16.14 -3.99 -36.28
CA HIS A 151 16.27 -4.48 -34.91
C HIS A 151 16.27 -3.37 -33.83
N ARG A 152 16.71 -2.15 -34.18
CA ARG A 152 16.74 -1.00 -33.26
C ARG A 152 15.42 -0.25 -33.23
N ASP A 153 14.61 -0.30 -34.28
CA ASP A 153 13.32 0.40 -34.37
C ASP A 153 12.36 -0.09 -33.26
N SER A 154 12.21 -1.41 -33.09
CA SER A 154 11.40 -2.00 -32.01
C SER A 154 11.88 -1.63 -30.61
N ARG A 155 13.20 -1.40 -30.42
CA ARG A 155 13.75 -0.91 -29.15
C ARG A 155 13.49 0.58 -28.96
N ARG A 156 13.60 1.37 -30.04
CA ARG A 156 13.35 2.81 -30.05
C ARG A 156 11.90 3.12 -29.72
N GLU A 157 10.96 2.42 -30.35
CA GLU A 157 9.53 2.58 -30.11
C GLU A 157 9.16 2.25 -28.65
N ARG A 158 9.65 1.12 -28.11
CA ARG A 158 9.45 0.78 -26.69
C ARG A 158 9.98 1.86 -25.75
N LYS A 159 11.18 2.38 -26.02
CA LYS A 159 11.77 3.47 -25.22
C LYS A 159 10.96 4.76 -25.33
N GLU A 160 10.42 5.08 -26.51
CA GLU A 160 9.54 6.22 -26.69
C GLU A 160 8.22 6.04 -25.91
N ASN A 161 7.59 4.88 -26.00
CA ASN A 161 6.36 4.56 -25.27
C ASN A 161 6.57 4.63 -23.75
N LEU A 162 7.72 4.15 -23.26
CA LEU A 162 8.10 4.27 -21.86
C LEU A 162 8.25 5.74 -21.44
N ARG A 163 9.00 6.54 -22.21
CA ARG A 163 9.14 8.00 -21.99
C ARG A 163 7.79 8.71 -22.03
N ARG A 164 6.91 8.33 -22.94
CA ARG A 164 5.55 8.88 -23.06
C ARG A 164 4.71 8.53 -21.84
N ASN A 165 4.83 7.31 -21.32
CA ASN A 165 4.14 6.90 -20.10
C ASN A 165 4.64 7.67 -18.87
N GLU A 166 5.96 7.81 -18.72
CA GLU A 166 6.56 8.62 -17.64
C GLU A 166 6.10 10.08 -17.69
N ARG A 167 6.04 10.69 -18.88
CA ARG A 167 5.51 12.04 -19.06
C ARG A 167 4.05 12.15 -18.61
N LYS A 168 3.21 11.17 -18.94
CA LYS A 168 1.81 11.11 -18.50
C LYS A 168 1.69 10.93 -16.98
N MET A 169 2.51 10.06 -16.39
CA MET A 169 2.57 9.87 -14.93
C MET A 169 2.94 11.16 -14.21
N LYS A 170 3.99 11.85 -14.65
CA LYS A 170 4.42 13.15 -14.08
C LYS A 170 3.33 14.22 -14.22
N LYS A 171 2.64 14.27 -15.36
CA LYS A 171 1.52 15.21 -15.56
C LYS A 171 0.36 14.92 -14.62
N ASN A 172 -0.02 13.65 -14.46
CA ASN A 172 -1.08 13.26 -13.51
C ASN A 172 -0.68 13.58 -12.06
N ALA A 173 0.58 13.35 -11.68
CA ALA A 173 1.08 13.67 -10.35
C ALA A 173 1.06 15.18 -10.07
N ARG A 174 1.46 16.02 -11.04
CA ARG A 174 1.34 17.48 -10.91
C ARG A 174 -0.11 17.92 -10.73
N GLN A 175 -1.02 17.43 -11.57
CA GLN A 175 -2.45 17.74 -11.45
C GLN A 175 -3.07 17.26 -10.13
N ALA A 176 -2.57 16.17 -9.57
CA ALA A 176 -2.98 15.68 -8.26
C ALA A 176 -2.53 16.62 -7.13
N MET A 177 -1.34 17.20 -7.23
CA MET A 177 -0.84 18.19 -6.26
C MET A 177 -1.54 19.55 -6.41
N ASP A 178 -1.76 20.01 -7.64
CA ASP A 178 -2.42 21.29 -7.89
C ASP A 178 -3.89 21.27 -7.44
N GLY A 179 -4.58 20.13 -7.59
CA GLY A 179 -5.95 19.94 -7.07
C GLY A 179 -6.03 19.75 -5.55
N LYS A 180 -4.89 19.76 -4.85
CA LYS A 180 -4.80 19.71 -3.39
C LYS A 180 -4.63 21.10 -2.75
N LYS A 181 -4.27 22.12 -3.55
CA LYS A 181 -4.29 23.54 -3.15
C LYS A 181 -5.72 24.06 -3.15
#